data_AF-A0A1X6MV83-F1
#
_entry.id   AF-A0A1X6MV83-F1
#
_cell.length_a   1.000
_cell.length_b   1.000
_cell.length_c   1.000
_cell.angle_alpha   90.00
_cell.angle_beta   90.00
_cell.angle_gamma   90.00
#
_symmetry.space_group_name_H-M   'P 1'
#
loop_
_entity.id
_entity.type
_entity.pdbx_description
1 polymer ?
#
loop_
_entity_poly.entity_id
_entity_poly.type
_entity_poly.pdbx_seq_one_letter_code
_entity_poly.pdbx_strand_id
1 'polypeptide(L)'
;MAHVIGVISITAVWKHAWSIPGSVIWNVLAGALISPALATILFTTLTTIGSTCASLLATPLAPFVTQVFPRALDKTRSALEGDSSSEGTSSGKHSQAWVRLSILRLIGVVPWAGINIASGVCGVAIWDCLLGSFLGSLPWTAVTCQIGDILQTVASNPSPTHQSVRSLLTSPEILMKLAFLSILSLAPILGRNRLRQWISSSVSSVPPLDADVPEERLSRWAWVKDWQNRIRVPSRSRSRKETYAKELEALVQEKNASLPL
;
A
#
# COMPACT_ATOMS: atom_id res chain seq x y z
N MET A 1 22.77 15.95 15.88
CA MET A 1 21.36 15.82 15.45
C MET A 1 21.15 15.99 13.94
N ALA A 2 21.64 17.06 13.30
CA ALA A 2 21.44 17.29 11.86
C ALA A 2 21.90 16.12 10.96
N HIS A 3 23.08 15.55 11.23
CA HIS A 3 23.58 14.37 10.49
C HIS A 3 22.64 13.17 10.59
N VAL A 4 22.14 12.85 11.79
CA VAL A 4 21.23 11.73 12.03
C VAL A 4 19.92 11.93 11.26
N ILE A 5 19.34 13.13 11.32
CA ILE A 5 18.13 13.50 10.57
C ILE A 5 18.38 13.40 9.06
N GLY A 6 19.55 13.82 8.56
CA GLY A 6 19.93 13.69 7.16
C GLY A 6 19.99 12.24 6.70
N VAL A 7 20.68 11.36 7.44
CA VAL A 7 20.77 9.93 7.13
C VAL A 7 19.40 9.25 7.17
N ILE A 8 18.60 9.57 8.20
CA ILE A 8 17.22 9.07 8.32
C ILE A 8 16.37 9.53 7.13
N SER A 9 16.52 10.78 6.69
CA SER A 9 15.75 11.32 5.56
C SER A 9 16.10 10.64 4.24
N ILE A 10 17.39 10.48 3.95
CA ILE A 10 17.87 9.82 2.73
C ILE A 10 17.39 8.35 2.70
N THR A 11 17.58 7.64 3.80
CA THR A 11 17.15 6.23 3.91
C THR A 11 15.64 6.07 3.88
N ALA A 12 14.87 7.02 4.44
CA ALA A 12 13.41 7.03 4.33
C ALA A 12 12.96 7.19 2.88
N VAL A 13 13.48 8.19 2.16
CA VAL A 13 13.13 8.44 0.74
C VAL A 13 13.47 7.22 -0.10
N TRP A 14 14.67 6.65 0.07
CA TRP A 14 15.04 5.40 -0.61
C TRP A 14 14.01 4.31 -0.38
N LYS A 15 13.64 4.04 0.88
CA LYS A 15 12.69 2.97 1.20
C LYS A 15 11.30 3.22 0.66
N HIS A 16 10.84 4.47 0.63
CA HIS A 16 9.56 4.82 0.01
C HIS A 16 9.63 4.72 -1.53
N ALA A 17 10.74 5.10 -2.15
CA ALA A 17 10.96 4.97 -3.60
C ALA A 17 10.91 3.51 -4.07
N TRP A 18 11.50 2.60 -3.29
CA TRP A 18 11.46 1.15 -3.57
C TRP A 18 10.28 0.43 -2.92
N SER A 19 9.40 1.17 -2.23
CA SER A 19 8.23 0.65 -1.50
C SER A 19 8.56 -0.54 -0.58
N ILE A 20 9.71 -0.47 0.10
CA ILE A 20 10.22 -1.51 1.00
C ILE A 20 9.32 -1.59 2.25
N PRO A 21 8.82 -2.78 2.64
CA PRO A 21 8.01 -2.94 3.83
C PRO A 21 8.78 -2.57 5.10
N GLY A 22 8.07 -2.06 6.11
CA GLY A 22 8.69 -1.64 7.38
C GLY A 22 9.30 -0.23 7.37
N SER A 23 9.01 0.59 6.35
CA SER A 23 9.35 2.03 6.36
C SER A 23 8.74 2.79 7.54
N VAL A 24 7.62 2.29 8.10
CA VAL A 24 6.96 2.86 9.29
C VAL A 24 7.88 3.05 10.49
N ILE A 25 8.92 2.22 10.64
CA ILE A 25 9.89 2.33 11.75
C ILE A 25 10.61 3.70 11.71
N TRP A 26 10.76 4.32 10.53
CA TRP A 26 11.46 5.60 10.39
C TRP A 26 10.58 6.75 10.87
N ASN A 27 9.26 6.67 10.66
CA ASN A 27 8.30 7.62 11.21
C ASN A 27 8.34 7.59 12.75
N VAL A 28 8.33 6.38 13.32
CA VAL A 28 8.42 6.18 14.78
C VAL A 28 9.75 6.72 15.31
N LEU A 29 10.87 6.39 14.66
CA LEU A 29 12.18 6.89 15.05
C LEU A 29 12.25 8.43 15.00
N ALA A 30 11.67 9.04 13.98
CA ALA A 30 11.63 10.50 13.87
C ALA A 30 10.81 11.15 14.99
N GLY A 31 9.66 10.57 15.32
CA GLY A 31 8.84 11.01 16.44
C GLY A 31 9.51 10.86 17.81
N ALA A 32 10.44 9.91 17.96
CA ALA A 32 11.26 9.77 19.16
C ALA A 32 12.40 10.80 19.22
N LEU A 33 12.88 11.31 18.07
CA LEU A 33 14.05 12.17 17.98
C LEU A 33 13.72 13.68 17.99
N ILE A 34 12.58 14.08 17.42
CA ILE A 34 12.13 15.47 17.31
C ILE A 34 10.64 15.59 17.63
N SER A 35 10.14 16.81 17.79
CA SER A 35 8.73 17.01 18.14
C SER A 35 7.79 16.33 17.12
N PRO A 36 6.73 15.62 17.59
CA PRO A 36 5.87 14.83 16.70
C PRO A 36 5.22 15.63 15.57
N ALA A 37 4.93 16.91 15.77
CA ALA A 37 4.41 17.78 14.72
C ALA A 37 5.42 18.01 13.58
N LEU A 38 6.67 18.34 13.92
CA LEU A 38 7.75 18.52 12.93
C LEU A 38 8.12 17.19 12.26
N ALA A 39 8.19 16.10 13.04
CA ALA A 39 8.38 14.76 12.51
C ALA A 39 7.31 14.41 11.47
N THR A 40 6.04 14.70 11.77
CA THR A 40 4.92 14.44 10.85
C THR A 40 5.06 15.18 9.54
N ILE A 41 5.33 16.49 9.57
CA ILE A 41 5.46 17.31 8.35
C ILE A 41 6.66 16.83 7.53
N LEU A 42 7.81 16.62 8.18
CA LEU A 42 9.02 16.14 7.54
C LEU A 42 8.78 14.79 6.87
N PHE A 43 8.25 13.80 7.60
CA PHE A 43 8.07 12.45 7.07
C PHE A 43 6.95 12.34 6.05
N THR A 44 5.90 13.15 6.15
CA THR A 44 4.87 13.23 5.11
C THR A 44 5.49 13.76 3.81
N THR A 45 6.38 14.75 3.92
CA THR A 45 7.13 15.29 2.76
C THR A 45 8.09 14.24 2.18
N LEU A 46 8.88 13.56 3.01
CA LEU A 46 9.80 12.50 2.55
C LEU A 46 9.06 11.31 1.93
N THR A 47 7.94 10.90 2.52
CA THR A 47 7.05 9.86 1.99
C THR A 47 6.49 10.26 0.64
N THR A 48 6.10 11.53 0.49
CA THR A 48 5.58 12.10 -0.76
C THR A 48 6.64 12.12 -1.85
N ILE A 49 7.87 12.57 -1.53
CA ILE A 49 9.00 12.54 -2.46
C ILE A 49 9.29 11.11 -2.89
N GLY A 50 9.40 10.17 -1.93
CA GLY A 50 9.65 8.77 -2.24
C GLY A 50 8.53 8.14 -3.08
N SER A 51 7.26 8.46 -2.81
CA SER A 51 6.09 8.02 -3.58
C SER A 51 6.14 8.50 -5.04
N THR A 52 6.53 9.76 -5.25
CA THR A 52 6.72 10.32 -6.59
C THR A 52 7.89 9.64 -7.30
N CYS A 53 9.02 9.43 -6.63
CA CYS A 53 10.14 8.65 -7.19
C CYS A 53 9.71 7.22 -7.56
N ALA A 54 8.95 6.53 -6.69
CA ALA A 54 8.42 5.20 -6.97
C ALA A 54 7.53 5.19 -8.22
N SER A 55 6.69 6.21 -8.37
CA SER A 55 5.82 6.35 -9.55
C SER A 55 6.64 6.56 -10.83
N LEU A 56 7.65 7.44 -10.80
CA LEU A 56 8.54 7.67 -11.93
C LEU A 56 9.35 6.41 -12.31
N LEU A 57 9.81 5.64 -11.32
CA LEU A 57 10.48 4.36 -11.54
C LEU A 57 9.55 3.29 -12.14
N ALA A 58 8.25 3.38 -11.90
CA ALA A 58 7.26 2.46 -12.45
C ALA A 58 6.77 2.83 -13.86
N THR A 59 6.89 4.09 -14.28
CA THR A 59 6.53 4.54 -15.64
C THR A 59 7.14 3.71 -16.77
N PRO A 60 8.45 3.36 -16.79
CA PRO A 60 9.01 2.53 -17.86
C PRO A 60 8.47 1.09 -17.89
N LEU A 61 7.83 0.61 -16.82
CA LEU A 61 7.19 -0.71 -16.78
C LEU A 61 5.80 -0.70 -17.43
N ALA A 62 5.25 0.46 -17.77
CA ALA A 62 3.91 0.60 -18.35
C ALA A 62 3.62 -0.31 -19.56
N PRO A 63 4.48 -0.41 -20.60
CA PRO A 63 4.20 -1.27 -21.75
C PRO A 63 4.11 -2.75 -21.36
N PHE A 64 4.97 -3.20 -20.43
CA PHE A 64 4.97 -4.59 -19.96
C PHE A 64 3.72 -4.91 -19.13
N VAL A 65 3.37 -4.04 -18.18
CA VAL A 65 2.20 -4.25 -17.31
C VAL A 65 0.90 -4.21 -18.12
N THR A 66 0.80 -3.33 -19.12
CA THR A 66 -0.37 -3.23 -20.01
C THR A 66 -0.58 -4.51 -20.82
N GLN A 67 0.50 -5.17 -21.25
CA GLN A 67 0.41 -6.44 -21.98
C GLN A 67 0.05 -7.63 -21.08
N VAL A 68 0.60 -7.70 -19.87
CA VAL A 68 0.40 -8.85 -18.97
C VAL A 68 -0.91 -8.75 -18.19
N PHE A 69 -1.35 -7.55 -17.80
CA PHE A 69 -2.51 -7.33 -16.92
C PHE A 69 -3.45 -6.20 -17.41
N PRO A 70 -3.94 -6.23 -18.66
CA PRO A 70 -4.77 -5.15 -19.22
C PRO A 70 -6.02 -4.87 -18.39
N ARG A 71 -6.79 -5.92 -18.04
CA ARG A 71 -8.04 -5.79 -17.26
C ARG A 71 -7.83 -5.24 -15.85
N ALA A 72 -6.67 -5.50 -15.24
CA ALA A 72 -6.37 -4.96 -13.91
C ALA A 72 -6.05 -3.46 -14.02
N LEU A 73 -5.28 -3.10 -15.04
CA LEU A 73 -4.90 -1.73 -15.35
C LEU A 73 -6.11 -0.86 -15.67
N ASP A 74 -7.09 -1.37 -16.43
CA ASP A 74 -8.33 -0.63 -16.74
C ASP A 74 -9.13 -0.29 -15.48
N LYS A 75 -9.26 -1.24 -14.56
CA LYS A 75 -9.94 -1.01 -13.27
C LYS A 75 -9.18 -0.02 -12.38
N THR A 76 -7.85 -0.08 -12.41
CA THR A 76 -7.02 0.86 -11.67
C THR A 76 -7.09 2.25 -12.27
N ARG A 77 -7.12 2.37 -13.59
CA ARG A 77 -7.28 3.62 -14.32
C ARG A 77 -8.63 4.26 -14.03
N SER A 78 -9.73 3.51 -14.08
CA SER A 78 -11.06 4.03 -13.75
C SER A 78 -11.18 4.46 -12.28
N ALA A 79 -10.53 3.75 -11.35
CA ALA A 79 -10.48 4.17 -9.95
C ALA A 79 -9.70 5.49 -9.75
N LEU A 80 -8.72 5.76 -10.60
CA LEU A 80 -7.74 6.84 -10.47
C LEU A 80 -8.13 8.11 -11.23
N GLU A 81 -8.59 7.96 -12.47
CA GLU A 81 -9.03 9.03 -13.37
C GLU A 81 -10.54 9.28 -13.29
N GLY A 82 -11.34 8.27 -12.95
CA GLY A 82 -12.80 8.31 -13.06
C GLY A 82 -13.32 8.02 -14.46
N ASP A 83 -14.61 7.69 -14.57
CA ASP A 83 -15.23 7.40 -15.86
C ASP A 83 -15.12 8.64 -16.76
N SER A 84 -14.45 8.48 -17.89
CA SER A 84 -14.10 9.54 -18.83
C SER A 84 -15.28 10.05 -19.67
N SER A 85 -16.52 9.70 -19.30
CA SER A 85 -17.75 9.99 -20.05
C SER A 85 -18.30 11.40 -19.82
N SER A 86 -17.71 12.19 -18.91
CA SER A 86 -18.01 13.63 -18.81
C SER A 86 -17.21 14.40 -19.87
N GLU A 87 -17.72 14.39 -21.10
CA GLU A 87 -17.36 15.38 -22.12
C GLU A 87 -17.68 16.79 -21.59
N GLY A 88 -16.73 17.71 -21.73
CA GLY A 88 -17.04 19.14 -21.64
C GLY A 88 -16.41 19.94 -20.49
N THR A 89 -15.17 19.70 -20.06
CA THR A 89 -14.22 20.77 -19.64
C THR A 89 -12.85 20.19 -19.29
N SER A 90 -11.83 20.54 -20.07
CA SER A 90 -10.43 20.13 -19.92
C SER A 90 -9.73 20.69 -18.67
N SER A 91 -10.42 21.48 -17.84
CA SER A 91 -9.87 22.11 -16.63
C SER A 91 -10.15 21.34 -15.32
N GLY A 92 -11.03 20.33 -15.32
CA GLY A 92 -11.46 19.63 -14.10
C GLY A 92 -10.80 18.28 -13.78
N LYS A 93 -10.11 17.66 -14.75
CA LYS A 93 -9.62 16.26 -14.62
C LYS A 93 -8.51 16.08 -13.58
N HIS A 94 -7.55 17.02 -13.50
CA HIS A 94 -6.51 17.00 -12.47
C HIS A 94 -7.10 17.14 -11.05
N SER A 95 -8.14 17.98 -10.90
CA SER A 95 -8.74 18.31 -9.60
C SER A 95 -9.33 17.11 -8.85
N GLN A 96 -9.63 16.00 -9.54
CA GLN A 96 -10.18 14.80 -8.89
C GLN A 96 -9.17 13.67 -8.69
N ALA A 97 -8.10 13.58 -9.49
CA ALA A 97 -7.14 12.49 -9.41
C ALA A 97 -6.37 12.49 -8.08
N TRP A 98 -5.93 13.66 -7.62
CA TRP A 98 -5.25 13.79 -6.31
C TRP A 98 -6.19 13.47 -5.13
N VAL A 99 -7.48 13.79 -5.25
CA VAL A 99 -8.50 13.47 -4.24
C VAL A 99 -8.70 11.96 -4.17
N ARG A 100 -8.94 11.31 -5.31
CA ARG A 100 -9.11 9.85 -5.41
C ARG A 100 -7.87 9.12 -4.88
N LEU A 101 -6.67 9.58 -5.26
CA LEU A 101 -5.41 9.07 -4.72
C LEU A 101 -5.28 9.22 -3.20
N SER A 102 -5.63 10.40 -2.68
CA SER A 102 -5.61 10.64 -1.23
C SER A 102 -6.52 9.65 -0.53
N ILE A 103 -7.75 9.49 -1.03
CA ILE A 103 -8.74 8.57 -0.45
C ILE A 103 -8.26 7.12 -0.55
N LEU A 104 -7.72 6.68 -1.69
CA LEU A 104 -7.18 5.31 -1.83
C LEU A 104 -6.09 5.02 -0.79
N ARG A 105 -5.20 6.00 -0.54
CA ARG A 105 -4.13 5.89 0.46
C ARG A 105 -4.67 5.93 1.89
N LEU A 106 -5.69 6.75 2.15
CA LEU A 106 -6.35 6.84 3.46
C LEU A 106 -7.10 5.57 3.84
N ILE A 107 -7.84 4.97 2.91
CA ILE A 107 -8.61 3.74 3.20
C ILE A 107 -7.63 2.56 3.37
N GLY A 108 -6.51 2.56 2.65
CA GLY A 108 -5.48 1.53 2.79
C GLY A 108 -5.89 0.15 2.25
N VAL A 109 -6.90 0.07 1.38
CA VAL A 109 -7.29 -1.21 0.72
C VAL A 109 -6.18 -1.71 -0.20
N VAL A 110 -5.51 -0.79 -0.89
CA VAL A 110 -4.46 -1.09 -1.86
C VAL A 110 -3.11 -0.91 -1.17
N PRO A 111 -2.18 -1.89 -1.28
CA PRO A 111 -0.83 -1.74 -0.75
C PRO A 111 -0.13 -0.48 -1.28
N TRP A 112 0.67 0.17 -0.45
CA TRP A 112 1.40 1.39 -0.81
C TRP A 112 2.19 1.25 -2.13
N ALA A 113 2.93 0.14 -2.26
CA ALA A 113 3.67 -0.19 -3.48
C ALA A 113 2.77 -0.28 -4.72
N GLY A 114 1.58 -0.88 -4.57
CA GLY A 114 0.61 -1.05 -5.65
C GLY A 114 0.07 0.29 -6.14
N ILE A 115 -0.21 1.23 -5.22
CA ILE A 115 -0.66 2.58 -5.59
C ILE A 115 0.43 3.33 -6.35
N ASN A 116 1.70 3.21 -5.94
CA ASN A 116 2.81 3.90 -6.61
C ASN A 116 3.09 3.33 -8.01
N ILE A 117 3.03 2.00 -8.16
CA ILE A 117 3.14 1.37 -9.48
C ILE A 117 1.97 1.79 -10.37
N ALA A 118 0.74 1.77 -9.83
CA ALA A 118 -0.45 2.22 -10.52
C ALA A 118 -0.35 3.68 -11.00
N SER A 119 0.08 4.60 -10.13
CA SER A 119 0.23 6.01 -10.51
C SER A 119 1.28 6.22 -11.59
N GLY A 120 2.39 5.47 -11.53
CA GLY A 120 3.44 5.51 -12.56
C GLY A 120 3.00 4.94 -13.91
N VAL A 121 2.33 3.78 -13.89
CA VAL A 121 1.91 3.04 -15.08
C VAL A 121 0.69 3.68 -15.76
N CYS A 122 -0.26 4.21 -14.99
CA CYS A 122 -1.41 4.94 -15.54
C CYS A 122 -1.06 6.35 -16.01
N GLY A 123 0.16 6.84 -15.73
CA GLY A 123 0.62 8.15 -16.18
C GLY A 123 -0.04 9.31 -15.42
N VAL A 124 -0.28 9.15 -14.12
CA VAL A 124 -0.84 10.23 -13.29
C VAL A 124 0.13 11.41 -13.26
N ALA A 125 -0.42 12.62 -13.36
CA ALA A 125 0.37 13.83 -13.26
C ALA A 125 1.14 13.91 -11.94
N ILE A 126 2.38 14.39 -12.01
CA ILE A 126 3.29 14.47 -10.85
C ILE A 126 2.64 15.29 -9.73
N TRP A 127 1.96 16.38 -10.05
CA TRP A 127 1.25 17.21 -9.07
C TRP A 127 0.14 16.46 -8.34
N ASP A 128 -0.64 15.65 -9.05
CA ASP A 128 -1.71 14.87 -8.43
C ASP A 128 -1.15 13.73 -7.58
N CYS A 129 -0.02 13.15 -8.03
CA CYS A 129 0.73 12.18 -7.25
C CYS A 129 1.28 12.80 -5.95
N LEU A 130 1.84 14.01 -6.02
CA LEU A 130 2.39 14.73 -4.87
C LEU A 130 1.29 15.04 -3.85
N LEU A 131 0.24 15.76 -4.26
CA LEU A 131 -0.88 16.13 -3.39
C LEU A 131 -1.61 14.91 -2.83
N GLY A 132 -1.86 13.92 -3.70
CA GLY A 132 -2.47 12.65 -3.34
C GLY A 132 -1.66 11.86 -2.33
N SER A 133 -0.32 11.89 -2.43
CA SER A 133 0.56 11.20 -1.49
C SER A 133 0.65 11.95 -0.17
N PHE A 134 0.77 13.27 -0.22
CA PHE A 134 0.92 14.12 0.95
C PHE A 134 -0.31 14.03 1.85
N LEU A 135 -1.49 14.35 1.32
CA LEU A 135 -2.73 14.29 2.08
C LEU A 135 -3.13 12.86 2.45
N GLY A 136 -2.87 11.91 1.54
CA GLY A 136 -3.17 10.50 1.76
C GLY A 136 -2.34 9.84 2.87
N SER A 137 -1.11 10.30 3.10
CA SER A 137 -0.19 9.71 4.09
C SER A 137 -0.12 10.48 5.41
N LEU A 138 -0.64 11.71 5.47
CA LEU A 138 -0.53 12.58 6.65
C LEU A 138 -1.13 11.93 7.91
N PRO A 139 -2.36 11.36 7.91
CA PRO A 139 -2.93 10.82 9.15
C PRO A 139 -2.14 9.64 9.70
N TRP A 140 -1.70 8.72 8.83
CA TRP A 140 -0.88 7.58 9.23
C TRP A 140 0.50 8.02 9.75
N THR A 141 1.11 9.00 9.08
CA THR A 141 2.40 9.56 9.51
C THR A 141 2.28 10.24 10.87
N ALA A 142 1.19 10.99 11.11
CA ALA A 142 0.92 11.61 12.40
C ALA A 142 0.79 10.59 13.53
N VAL A 143 0.06 9.50 13.29
CA VAL A 143 -0.11 8.41 14.26
C VAL A 143 1.25 7.77 14.61
N THR A 144 2.03 7.46 13.59
CA THR A 144 3.30 6.72 13.75
C THR A 144 4.39 7.58 14.40
N CYS A 145 4.49 8.87 14.05
CA CYS A 145 5.37 9.81 14.75
C CYS A 145 4.96 10.00 16.22
N GLN A 146 3.65 10.11 16.51
CA GLN A 146 3.19 10.22 17.90
C GLN A 146 3.49 8.98 18.74
N ILE A 147 3.42 7.78 18.15
CA ILE A 147 3.84 6.54 18.82
C ILE A 147 5.33 6.62 19.20
N GLY A 148 6.17 7.20 18.34
CA GLY A 148 7.59 7.46 18.63
C GLY A 148 7.82 8.35 19.85
N ASP A 149 7.10 9.47 19.93
CA ASP A 149 7.15 10.42 21.05
C ASP A 149 6.75 9.75 22.38
N ILE A 150 5.67 8.95 22.36
CA ILE A 150 5.22 8.21 23.54
C ILE A 150 6.26 7.16 23.96
N LEU A 151 6.82 6.40 23.00
CA LEU A 151 7.86 5.41 23.28
C LEU A 151 9.10 6.04 23.89
N GLN A 152 9.54 7.19 23.36
CA GLN A 152 10.68 7.92 23.92
C GLN A 152 10.39 8.42 25.34
N THR A 153 9.17 8.93 25.58
CA THR A 153 8.73 9.41 26.90
C THR A 153 8.73 8.29 27.93
N VAL A 154 8.26 7.10 27.55
CA VAL A 154 8.26 5.91 28.42
C VAL A 154 9.69 5.39 28.65
N ALA A 155 10.51 5.31 27.60
CA ALA A 155 11.88 4.79 27.70
C ALA A 155 12.83 5.70 28.49
N SER A 156 12.63 7.03 28.44
CA SER A 156 13.46 8.01 29.14
C SER A 156 13.13 8.13 30.63
N ASN A 157 12.04 7.50 31.10
CA ASN A 157 11.64 7.46 32.51
C ASN A 157 11.70 6.03 33.08
N PRO A 158 12.89 5.37 33.10
CA PRO A 158 13.02 4.04 33.68
C PRO A 158 12.98 4.12 35.21
N SER A 159 11.78 4.17 35.81
CA SER A 159 11.63 4.02 37.26
C SER A 159 11.55 2.52 37.62
N PRO A 160 12.23 2.03 38.68
CA PRO A 160 12.40 0.60 38.97
C PRO A 160 11.13 -0.14 39.46
N THR A 161 9.96 0.50 39.43
CA THR A 161 8.72 -0.02 40.03
C THR A 161 7.62 -0.13 38.99
N HIS A 162 7.10 -1.34 38.78
CA HIS A 162 5.99 -1.72 37.87
C HIS A 162 4.71 -0.85 37.96
N GLN A 163 4.59 0.01 38.97
CA GLN A 163 3.46 0.91 39.19
C GLN A 163 3.53 2.19 38.32
N SER A 164 4.71 2.61 37.87
CA SER A 164 4.88 3.89 37.14
C SER A 164 4.47 3.83 35.67
N VAL A 165 4.68 2.72 34.96
CA VAL A 165 4.23 2.58 33.56
C VAL A 165 2.72 2.68 33.46
N ARG A 166 2.00 2.12 34.43
CA ARG A 166 0.54 2.31 34.52
C ARG A 166 0.20 3.76 34.82
N SER A 167 0.87 4.43 35.77
CA SER A 167 0.56 5.83 36.08
C SER A 167 0.93 6.82 34.95
N LEU A 168 2.00 6.55 34.19
CA LEU A 168 2.39 7.30 32.99
C LEU A 168 1.39 7.09 31.85
N LEU A 169 0.99 5.84 31.58
CA LEU A 169 -0.05 5.55 30.57
C LEU A 169 -1.44 6.07 30.98
N THR A 170 -1.69 6.24 32.29
CA THR A 170 -2.91 6.85 32.82
C THR A 170 -2.78 8.38 32.97
N SER A 171 -1.62 8.96 32.63
CA SER A 171 -1.47 10.42 32.65
C SER A 171 -2.46 11.03 31.65
N PRO A 172 -3.13 12.14 32.02
CA PRO A 172 -4.19 12.70 31.19
C PRO A 172 -3.68 13.11 29.80
N GLU A 173 -2.41 13.52 29.68
CA GLU A 173 -1.81 13.86 28.40
C GLU A 173 -1.60 12.64 27.49
N ILE A 174 -1.02 11.55 28.01
CA ILE A 174 -0.81 10.32 27.23
C ILE A 174 -2.16 9.66 26.92
N LEU A 175 -3.12 9.71 27.85
CA LEU A 175 -4.47 9.21 27.63
C LEU A 175 -5.18 9.99 26.52
N MET A 176 -5.03 11.31 26.47
CA MET A 176 -5.56 12.14 25.39
C MET A 176 -4.87 11.86 24.05
N LYS A 177 -3.54 11.68 24.03
CA LYS A 177 -2.81 11.24 22.83
C LYS A 177 -3.30 9.86 22.37
N LEU A 178 -3.43 8.89 23.27
CA LEU A 178 -3.94 7.54 22.97
C LEU A 178 -5.38 7.56 22.45
N ALA A 179 -6.27 8.35 23.07
CA ALA A 179 -7.65 8.52 22.62
C ALA A 179 -7.69 9.18 21.23
N PHE A 180 -6.90 10.22 21.02
CA PHE A 180 -6.76 10.89 19.72
C PHE A 180 -6.22 9.94 18.65
N LEU A 181 -5.18 9.17 18.96
CA LEU A 181 -4.61 8.14 18.09
C LEU A 181 -5.62 7.05 17.75
N SER A 182 -6.40 6.60 18.73
CA SER A 182 -7.46 5.63 18.53
C SER A 182 -8.51 6.17 17.57
N ILE A 183 -9.00 7.39 17.80
CA ILE A 183 -9.96 8.06 16.90
C ILE A 183 -9.36 8.24 15.51
N LEU A 184 -8.12 8.71 15.40
CA LEU A 184 -7.45 8.99 14.13
C LEU A 184 -7.14 7.71 13.33
N SER A 185 -6.83 6.60 13.99
CA SER A 185 -6.65 5.29 13.34
C SER A 185 -7.97 4.66 12.90
N LEU A 186 -9.05 4.91 13.64
CA LEU A 186 -10.37 4.36 13.35
C LEU A 186 -11.15 5.22 12.35
N ALA A 187 -10.86 6.52 12.25
CA ALA A 187 -11.56 7.46 11.37
C ALA A 187 -11.56 7.04 9.88
N PRO A 188 -10.44 6.61 9.27
CA PRO A 188 -10.43 6.14 7.90
C PRO A 188 -11.21 4.83 7.71
N ILE A 189 -11.20 3.97 8.74
CA ILE A 189 -11.85 2.65 8.73
C ILE A 189 -13.38 2.81 8.85
N LEU A 190 -13.84 3.65 9.78
CA LEU A 190 -15.26 3.93 9.99
C LEU A 190 -15.85 4.76 8.85
N GLY A 191 -15.06 5.71 8.34
CA GLY A 191 -15.38 6.51 7.17
C GLY A 191 -15.27 5.75 5.84
N ARG A 192 -14.73 4.52 5.81
CA ARG A 192 -14.42 3.79 4.57
C ARG A 192 -15.61 3.68 3.62
N ASN A 193 -16.82 3.48 4.15
CA ASN A 193 -18.02 3.32 3.32
C ASN A 193 -18.43 4.66 2.68
N ARG A 194 -18.30 5.77 3.42
CA ARG A 194 -18.55 7.12 2.90
C ARG A 194 -17.47 7.57 1.93
N LEU A 195 -16.20 7.31 2.25
CA LEU A 195 -15.06 7.57 1.37
C LEU A 195 -15.16 6.77 0.07
N ARG A 196 -15.58 5.50 0.15
CA ARG A 196 -15.85 4.66 -1.02
C ARG A 196 -17.05 5.15 -1.81
N GLN A 197 -18.10 5.60 -1.13
CA GLN A 197 -19.24 6.25 -1.78
C GLN A 197 -18.83 7.51 -2.52
N TRP A 198 -17.90 8.31 -2.01
CA TRP A 198 -17.42 9.51 -2.71
C TRP A 198 -16.62 9.16 -3.97
N ILE A 199 -15.87 8.05 -3.94
CA ILE A 199 -15.23 7.49 -5.14
C ILE A 199 -16.29 7.05 -6.16
N SER A 200 -17.41 6.45 -5.73
CA SER A 200 -18.47 5.94 -6.63
C SER A 200 -19.55 6.95 -7.02
N SER A 201 -19.88 7.94 -6.19
CA SER A 201 -20.88 8.98 -6.49
C SER A 201 -20.36 9.94 -7.55
N SER A 202 -19.05 10.08 -7.65
CA SER A 202 -18.37 10.75 -8.76
C SER A 202 -18.47 9.97 -10.08
N VAL A 203 -19.07 8.76 -10.08
CA VAL A 203 -19.27 7.86 -11.24
C VAL A 203 -20.75 7.77 -11.64
N SER A 204 -21.70 8.09 -10.75
CA SER A 204 -23.14 8.03 -11.05
C SER A 204 -23.78 9.42 -11.16
N SER A 205 -23.68 10.03 -12.34
CA SER A 205 -24.58 11.13 -12.74
C SER A 205 -25.21 10.91 -14.12
N VAL A 206 -25.52 9.66 -14.46
CA VAL A 206 -26.44 9.30 -15.55
C VAL A 206 -27.39 8.23 -15.04
N PRO A 207 -28.73 8.39 -15.14
CA PRO A 207 -29.68 7.39 -14.68
C PRO A 207 -29.61 6.14 -15.58
N PRO A 208 -29.75 4.93 -15.04
CA PRO A 208 -29.73 3.72 -15.85
C PRO A 208 -31.07 3.58 -16.59
N LEU A 209 -31.02 3.53 -17.91
CA LEU A 209 -32.02 2.83 -18.70
C LEU A 209 -31.68 1.33 -18.63
N ASP A 210 -32.65 0.58 -18.14
CA ASP A 210 -32.86 -0.86 -18.28
C ASP A 210 -32.06 -1.83 -17.38
N ALA A 211 -32.79 -2.28 -16.35
CA ALA A 211 -33.07 -3.66 -15.91
C ALA A 211 -31.95 -4.74 -15.81
N ASP A 212 -31.96 -5.38 -14.63
CA ASP A 212 -31.50 -6.73 -14.26
C ASP A 212 -30.04 -7.14 -14.50
N VAL A 213 -29.27 -7.44 -13.42
CA VAL A 213 -28.59 -8.76 -13.17
C VAL A 213 -28.10 -8.87 -11.70
N PRO A 214 -28.36 -9.97 -10.97
CA PRO A 214 -27.75 -10.29 -9.67
C PRO A 214 -26.31 -10.87 -9.70
N GLU A 215 -25.46 -10.51 -10.67
CA GLU A 215 -24.15 -11.18 -10.92
C GLU A 215 -22.95 -10.64 -10.12
N GLU A 216 -23.05 -9.44 -9.53
CA GLU A 216 -21.87 -8.73 -9.02
C GLU A 216 -21.23 -9.34 -7.75
N ARG A 217 -21.98 -10.13 -6.96
CA ARG A 217 -21.48 -10.73 -5.72
C ARG A 217 -20.63 -11.98 -5.94
N LEU A 218 -20.85 -12.73 -7.02
CA LEU A 218 -20.11 -13.97 -7.32
C LEU A 218 -18.73 -13.69 -7.92
N SER A 219 -18.59 -12.62 -8.71
CA SER A 219 -17.34 -12.23 -9.38
C SER A 219 -16.20 -11.89 -8.42
N ARG A 220 -16.52 -11.30 -7.26
CA ARG A 220 -15.52 -10.93 -6.23
C ARG A 220 -14.83 -12.16 -5.61
N TRP A 221 -15.55 -13.26 -5.43
CA TRP A 221 -14.99 -14.52 -4.91
C TRP A 221 -14.30 -15.34 -6.00
N ALA A 222 -14.76 -15.26 -7.25
CA ALA A 222 -14.11 -15.88 -8.39
C ALA A 222 -12.71 -15.29 -8.63
N TRP A 223 -12.56 -13.97 -8.52
CA TRP A 223 -11.27 -13.29 -8.66
C TRP A 223 -10.26 -13.69 -7.57
N VAL A 224 -10.71 -13.84 -6.31
CA VAL A 224 -9.85 -14.33 -5.22
C VAL A 224 -9.39 -15.76 -5.47
N LYS A 225 -10.28 -16.65 -5.94
CA LYS A 225 -9.92 -18.04 -6.29
C LYS A 225 -8.97 -18.12 -7.49
N ASP A 226 -9.18 -17.30 -8.52
CA ASP A 226 -8.30 -17.23 -9.70
C ASP A 226 -6.90 -16.72 -9.32
N TRP A 227 -6.83 -15.69 -8.46
CA TRP A 227 -5.56 -15.20 -7.92
C TRP A 227 -4.83 -16.25 -7.08
N GLN A 228 -5.56 -17.00 -6.24
CA GLN A 228 -5.01 -18.09 -5.44
C GLN A 228 -4.48 -19.26 -6.31
N ASN A 229 -5.11 -19.49 -7.47
CA ASN A 229 -4.65 -20.48 -8.44
C ASN A 229 -3.43 -19.99 -9.23
N ARG A 230 -3.35 -18.70 -9.56
CA ARG A 230 -2.21 -18.10 -10.28
C ARG A 230 -0.94 -17.98 -9.41
N ILE A 231 -1.09 -17.80 -8.10
CA ILE A 231 0.04 -17.77 -7.14
C ILE A 231 0.53 -19.16 -6.77
N ARG A 232 -0.27 -20.19 -7.04
CA ARG A 232 0.18 -21.58 -6.91
C ARG A 232 1.16 -21.88 -8.04
N VAL A 233 2.41 -21.50 -7.85
CA VAL A 233 3.53 -21.90 -8.71
C VAL A 233 3.44 -23.41 -8.89
N PRO A 234 3.33 -23.96 -10.11
CA PRO A 234 3.41 -25.39 -10.29
C PRO A 234 4.79 -25.82 -9.80
N SER A 235 4.81 -26.63 -8.74
CA SER A 235 6.03 -27.18 -8.19
C SER A 235 6.71 -28.05 -9.26
N ARG A 236 7.63 -27.43 -10.02
CA ARG A 236 8.50 -28.08 -11.02
C ARG A 236 9.33 -29.23 -10.43
N SER A 237 9.33 -29.40 -9.11
CA SER A 237 10.01 -30.51 -8.43
C SER A 237 9.33 -31.87 -8.65
N ARG A 238 8.01 -31.92 -8.84
CA ARG A 238 7.28 -33.20 -9.01
C ARG A 238 7.52 -33.82 -10.39
N SER A 239 7.45 -33.05 -11.47
CA SER A 239 7.66 -33.62 -12.82
C SER A 239 9.10 -34.10 -13.00
N ARG A 240 10.09 -33.37 -12.45
CA ARG A 240 11.50 -33.77 -12.51
C ARG A 240 11.78 -35.08 -11.76
N LYS A 241 11.13 -35.29 -10.60
CA LYS A 241 11.28 -36.54 -9.83
C LYS A 241 10.65 -37.75 -10.53
N GLU A 242 9.52 -37.55 -11.21
CA GLU A 242 8.90 -38.60 -12.05
C GLU A 242 9.75 -38.95 -13.28
N THR A 243 10.40 -37.96 -13.92
CA THR A 243 11.28 -38.24 -15.07
C THR A 243 12.50 -39.05 -14.65
N TYR A 244 13.17 -38.67 -13.55
CA TYR A 244 14.32 -39.43 -13.04
C TYR A 244 13.95 -40.83 -12.53
N ALA A 245 12.75 -41.00 -11.98
CA ALA A 245 12.29 -42.32 -11.54
C ALA A 245 12.09 -43.27 -12.74
N LYS A 246 11.48 -42.77 -13.83
CA LYS A 246 11.29 -43.55 -15.06
C LYS A 246 12.62 -43.87 -15.75
N GLU A 247 13.55 -42.93 -15.75
CA GLU A 247 14.88 -43.12 -16.30
C GLU A 247 15.69 -44.15 -15.49
N LEU A 248 15.57 -44.13 -14.17
CA LEU A 248 16.20 -45.13 -13.29
C LEU A 248 15.61 -46.53 -13.49
N GLU A 249 14.28 -46.66 -13.64
CA GLU A 249 13.63 -47.95 -13.92
C GLU A 249 14.07 -48.53 -15.27
N ALA A 250 14.20 -47.69 -16.30
CA ALA A 250 14.70 -48.11 -17.61
C ALA A 250 16.14 -48.63 -17.52
N LEU A 251 17.03 -47.93 -16.80
CA LEU A 251 18.42 -48.34 -16.61
C LEU A 251 18.55 -49.62 -15.77
N VAL A 252 17.68 -49.80 -14.76
CA VAL A 252 17.66 -51.04 -13.95
C VAL A 252 17.19 -52.23 -14.79
N GLN A 253 16.20 -52.05 -15.67
CA GLN A 253 15.75 -53.11 -16.58
C GLN A 253 16.82 -53.48 -17.61
N GLU A 254 17.50 -52.50 -18.20
CA GLU A 254 18.60 -52.73 -19.14
C GLU A 254 19.78 -53.44 -18.47
N LYS A 255 20.12 -53.05 -17.23
CA LYS A 255 21.15 -53.72 -16.44
C LYS A 255 20.77 -55.16 -16.08
N ASN A 256 19.51 -55.42 -15.74
CA ASN A 256 19.04 -56.76 -15.42
C ASN A 256 18.95 -57.66 -16.66
N ALA A 257 18.72 -57.09 -17.86
CA ALA A 257 18.71 -57.83 -19.12
C ALA A 257 20.12 -58.14 -19.67
N SER A 258 21.14 -57.39 -19.23
CA SER A 258 22.52 -57.54 -19.68
C SER A 258 23.39 -58.41 -18.76
N LEU A 259 22.85 -58.90 -17.64
CA LEU A 259 23.52 -59.87 -16.79
C LEU A 259 23.28 -61.29 -17.34
N PRO A 260 24.33 -62.04 -17.75
CA PRO A 260 24.19 -63.47 -17.99
C PRO A 260 23.94 -64.17 -16.64
N LEU A 261 22.96 -65.08 -16.63
CA LEU A 261 22.64 -65.97 -15.51
C LEU A 261 23.87 -66.73 -15.00
#